data_AF-A0AAU7QIH0-F1
#
_entry.id   AF-A0AAU7QIH0-F1
#
_cell.length_a   1.000
_cell.length_b   1.000
_cell.length_c   1.000
_cell.angle_alpha   90.00
_cell.angle_beta   90.00
_cell.angle_gamma   90.00
#
_symmetry.space_group_name_H-M   'P 1'
#
loop_
_entity.id
_entity.type
_entity.pdbx_description
1 polymer ?
#
loop_
_entity_poly.entity_id
_entity_poly.type
_entity_poly.pdbx_seq_one_letter_code
_entity_poly.pdbx_strand_id
1 'polypeptide(L)'
;MSPFELLGLAADADERAIKRAYAQRLRGTRPDDDPQGFQQLHAAYQAALAHCRAAAVRESVPSHEPMREPSLPLPSASLAATAAPDLPAAIEPPAPPRFDLDAFCNAVFVQASIGDTAALQTWLAGRQELWSLQLKTRVGRYLLNELHEQTPPMPVECMETLLRFFDLDHALAGHDPLALLQLMRRSRLAWQLQDSDEEGLGARLELRTPLQRWRAHWVLRQLQRPFRWLRVLWLGVNFVIPERIANFVAEVSDNHPEDLPETIDRTQLGFWLAAANRQRVTRPRLILGGVRSTGMLLLGILLAPLLSLLCTDSIAFRPMLIVVGVVMVPSALWALWMAWSALVLWYIEREPRAARKFVVPLLCAAGVVLGAVGQDGPGLVLIAPALWLSVRRYWYHHASRYAVFNSGYVRLALLLAIPVLHAVLNAGLGADLLSSGDVIAAAAMLAWTADLRRQPRGQASVR
;
A
#
# COMPACT_ATOMS: atom_id res chain seq x y z
N MET A 1 40.13 -26.08 23.74
CA MET A 1 39.47 -27.11 22.90
C MET A 1 39.63 -26.69 21.46
N SER A 2 40.15 -27.56 20.61
CA SER A 2 40.27 -27.24 19.19
C SER A 2 38.86 -27.18 18.55
N PRO A 3 38.62 -26.33 17.53
CA PRO A 3 37.30 -26.22 16.90
C PRO A 3 36.82 -27.55 16.28
N PHE A 4 37.75 -28.44 15.93
CA PHE A 4 37.48 -29.80 15.45
C PHE A 4 37.02 -30.74 16.57
N GLU A 5 37.60 -30.66 17.77
CA GLU A 5 37.14 -31.41 18.96
C GLU A 5 35.70 -31.04 19.34
N LEU A 6 35.35 -29.75 19.27
CA LEU A 6 33.98 -29.26 19.54
C LEU A 6 32.95 -29.72 18.49
N LEU A 7 33.39 -30.23 17.34
CA LEU A 7 32.56 -30.86 16.32
C LEU A 7 32.69 -32.40 16.33
N GLY A 8 33.61 -32.96 17.12
CA GLY A 8 33.90 -34.39 17.21
C GLY A 8 34.62 -34.95 15.98
N LEU A 9 35.43 -34.12 15.32
CA LEU A 9 36.16 -34.45 14.10
C LEU A 9 37.67 -34.45 14.35
N ALA A 10 38.40 -35.22 13.53
CA ALA A 10 39.86 -35.14 13.46
C ALA A 10 40.31 -33.81 12.81
N ALA A 11 41.53 -33.37 13.12
CA ALA A 11 42.06 -32.06 12.72
C ALA A 11 42.29 -31.90 11.19
N ASP A 12 42.20 -33.00 10.45
CA ASP A 12 42.36 -33.14 9.00
C ASP A 12 41.02 -33.34 8.26
N ALA A 13 39.87 -33.11 8.92
CA ALA A 13 38.57 -33.36 8.33
C ALA A 13 38.23 -32.38 7.17
N ASP A 14 37.78 -32.94 6.04
CA ASP A 14 37.36 -32.20 4.85
C ASP A 14 36.13 -31.31 5.08
N GLU A 15 35.96 -30.28 4.24
CA GLU A 15 34.83 -29.32 4.30
C GLU A 15 33.45 -30.03 4.28
N ARG A 16 33.34 -31.15 3.55
CA ARG A 16 32.11 -31.96 3.51
C ARG A 16 31.84 -32.68 4.83
N ALA A 17 32.88 -33.14 5.53
CA ALA A 17 32.77 -33.80 6.84
C ALA A 17 32.35 -32.80 7.92
N ILE A 18 32.90 -31.57 7.89
CA ILE A 18 32.57 -30.47 8.81
C ILE A 18 31.09 -30.08 8.69
N LYS A 19 30.57 -29.90 7.46
CA LYS A 19 29.15 -29.57 7.23
C LYS A 19 28.20 -30.67 7.71
N ARG A 20 28.57 -31.94 7.51
CA ARG A 20 27.78 -33.10 7.96
C ARG A 20 27.72 -33.19 9.49
N ALA A 21 28.85 -33.02 10.17
CA ALA A 21 28.92 -33.05 11.63
C ALA A 21 28.13 -31.90 12.26
N TYR A 22 28.22 -30.70 11.68
CA TYR A 22 27.42 -29.54 12.11
C TYR A 22 25.91 -29.81 11.97
N ALA A 23 25.45 -30.33 10.82
CA ALA A 23 24.04 -30.65 10.61
C ALA A 23 23.52 -31.74 11.57
N GLN A 24 24.37 -32.69 11.95
CA GLN A 24 24.01 -33.75 12.88
C GLN A 24 23.87 -33.23 14.32
N ARG A 25 24.76 -32.32 14.76
CA ARG A 25 24.69 -31.70 16.11
C ARG A 25 23.64 -30.60 16.22
N LEU A 26 23.35 -29.91 15.12
CA LEU A 26 22.28 -28.91 15.05
C LEU A 26 20.89 -29.52 15.32
N ARG A 27 20.67 -30.78 14.92
CA ARG A 27 19.41 -31.49 15.21
C ARG A 27 19.19 -31.76 16.70
N GLY A 28 20.26 -31.82 17.49
CA GLY A 28 20.19 -32.01 18.95
C GLY A 28 20.16 -30.71 19.75
N THR A 29 20.56 -29.58 19.15
CA THR A 29 20.68 -28.28 19.83
C THR A 29 19.63 -27.34 19.27
N ARG A 30 18.40 -27.40 19.81
CA ARG A 30 17.32 -26.49 19.42
C ARG A 30 17.62 -25.07 19.92
N PRO A 31 17.52 -24.03 19.08
CA PRO A 31 17.85 -22.65 19.47
C PRO A 31 17.00 -22.09 20.63
N ASP A 32 15.83 -22.67 20.85
CA ASP A 32 14.88 -22.25 21.90
C ASP A 32 15.24 -22.79 23.29
N ASP A 33 16.00 -23.89 23.37
CA ASP A 33 16.33 -24.57 24.63
C ASP A 33 17.74 -24.20 25.16
N ASP A 34 18.72 -23.93 24.28
CA ASP A 34 20.07 -23.49 24.68
C ASP A 34 20.71 -22.52 23.66
N PRO A 35 20.54 -21.19 23.85
CA PRO A 35 21.10 -20.19 22.96
C PRO A 35 22.63 -20.07 23.05
N GLN A 36 23.24 -20.42 24.19
CA GLN A 36 24.70 -20.36 24.36
C GLN A 36 25.38 -21.55 23.69
N GLY A 37 24.80 -22.76 23.81
CA GLY A 37 25.28 -23.96 23.13
C GLY A 37 25.24 -23.83 21.60
N PHE A 38 24.21 -23.20 21.05
CA PHE A 38 24.13 -22.90 19.61
C PHE A 38 25.23 -21.94 19.15
N GLN A 39 25.49 -20.87 19.90
CA GLN A 39 26.53 -19.89 19.55
C GLN A 39 27.93 -20.53 19.57
N GLN A 40 28.22 -21.37 20.56
CA GLN A 40 29.49 -22.09 20.66
C GLN A 40 29.66 -23.10 19.51
N LEU A 41 28.61 -23.85 19.17
CA LEU A 41 28.62 -24.79 18.05
C LEU A 41 28.82 -24.08 16.70
N HIS A 42 28.15 -22.93 16.51
CA HIS A 42 28.26 -22.14 15.30
C HIS A 42 29.64 -21.48 15.14
N ALA A 43 30.21 -20.97 16.24
CA ALA A 43 31.57 -20.41 16.25
C ALA A 43 32.62 -21.49 15.92
N ALA A 44 32.50 -22.70 16.49
CA ALA A 44 33.38 -23.82 16.19
C ALA A 44 33.30 -24.24 14.72
N TYR A 45 32.09 -24.27 14.14
CA TYR A 45 31.86 -24.54 12.72
C TYR A 45 32.56 -23.52 11.81
N GLN A 46 32.38 -22.23 12.08
CA GLN A 46 33.02 -21.17 11.29
C GLN A 46 34.56 -21.24 11.37
N ALA A 47 35.10 -21.48 12.57
CA ALA A 47 36.54 -21.60 12.78
C ALA A 47 37.16 -22.81 12.04
N ALA A 48 36.48 -23.96 12.05
CA ALA A 48 36.95 -25.16 11.32
C ALA A 48 36.92 -24.94 9.80
N LEU A 49 35.89 -24.28 9.28
CA LEU A 49 35.75 -23.99 7.85
C LEU A 49 36.79 -22.97 7.36
N ALA A 50 37.12 -21.98 8.19
CA ALA A 50 38.22 -21.05 7.94
C ALA A 50 39.58 -21.76 7.89
N HIS A 51 39.82 -22.74 8.78
CA HIS A 51 41.05 -23.51 8.80
C HIS A 51 41.24 -24.38 7.54
N CYS A 52 40.19 -25.05 7.05
CA CYS A 52 40.24 -25.81 5.78
C CYS A 52 40.51 -24.91 4.58
N ARG A 53 39.89 -23.72 4.53
CA ARG A 53 40.13 -22.75 3.46
C ARG A 53 41.57 -22.22 3.49
N ALA A 54 42.12 -21.97 4.67
CA ALA A 54 43.51 -21.53 4.82
C ALA A 54 44.51 -22.63 4.43
N ALA A 55 44.22 -23.90 4.74
CA ALA A 55 45.04 -25.04 4.35
C ALA A 55 45.06 -25.24 2.81
N ALA A 56 43.90 -25.16 2.16
CA ALA A 56 43.79 -25.25 0.69
C ALA A 56 44.53 -24.11 -0.06
N VAL A 57 44.64 -22.93 0.56
CA VAL A 57 45.42 -21.81 0.03
C VAL A 57 46.93 -22.02 0.25
N ARG A 58 47.33 -22.74 1.30
CA ARG A 58 48.74 -23.03 1.60
C ARG A 58 49.32 -24.14 0.75
N GLU A 59 48.49 -25.10 0.34
CA GLU A 59 48.86 -26.25 -0.49
C GLU A 59 48.87 -25.93 -2.00
N SER A 60 48.32 -24.78 -2.39
CA SER A 60 48.31 -24.28 -3.78
C SER A 60 49.46 -23.31 -4.12
N VAL A 61 50.42 -23.11 -3.20
CA VAL A 61 51.66 -22.37 -3.47
C VAL A 61 52.79 -23.37 -3.77
N PRO A 62 53.30 -23.47 -5.02
CA PRO A 62 54.50 -24.25 -5.29
C PRO A 62 55.69 -23.59 -4.59
N SER A 63 56.44 -24.38 -3.83
CA SER A 63 57.71 -24.02 -3.20
C SER A 63 58.65 -23.39 -4.22
N HIS A 64 58.87 -22.08 -4.14
CA HIS A 64 59.97 -21.40 -4.84
C HIS A 64 61.14 -21.26 -3.87
N GLU A 65 62.26 -21.88 -4.23
CA GLU A 65 63.57 -21.66 -3.62
C GLU A 65 63.92 -20.17 -3.59
N PRO A 66 64.63 -19.68 -2.55
CA PRO A 66 65.07 -18.29 -2.51
C PRO A 66 66.28 -18.11 -3.44
N MET A 67 66.04 -17.63 -4.66
CA MET A 67 67.11 -17.13 -5.53
C MET A 67 67.53 -15.73 -5.06
N ARG A 68 68.79 -15.59 -4.63
CA ARG A 68 69.45 -14.34 -4.26
C ARG A 68 69.39 -13.32 -5.40
N GLU A 69 68.86 -12.14 -5.11
CA GLU A 69 69.09 -10.92 -5.90
C GLU A 69 70.54 -10.42 -5.72
N PRO A 70 71.26 -10.05 -6.79
CA PRO A 70 72.51 -9.33 -6.69
C PRO A 70 72.23 -7.84 -6.45
N SER A 71 72.70 -7.34 -5.33
CA SER A 71 72.76 -5.91 -5.00
C SER A 71 73.74 -5.19 -5.94
N LEU A 72 73.28 -4.14 -6.62
CA LEU A 72 74.15 -3.07 -7.12
C LEU A 72 73.61 -1.69 -6.68
N PRO A 73 74.46 -0.81 -6.14
CA PRO A 73 74.05 0.43 -5.50
C PRO A 73 74.03 1.58 -6.52
N LEU A 74 73.05 2.49 -6.41
CA LEU A 74 73.20 3.83 -6.99
C LEU A 74 72.63 4.92 -6.07
N PRO A 75 73.24 6.13 -6.11
CA PRO A 75 73.16 7.13 -5.07
C PRO A 75 72.05 8.15 -5.32
N SER A 76 71.63 8.81 -4.25
CA SER A 76 70.73 9.96 -4.25
C SER A 76 71.52 11.28 -4.32
N ALA A 77 71.23 12.13 -5.31
CA ALA A 77 71.28 13.62 -5.29
C ALA A 77 71.04 14.11 -6.74
N SER A 78 69.85 14.60 -7.10
CA SER A 78 69.29 15.95 -6.86
C SER A 78 69.76 17.04 -7.83
N LEU A 79 68.76 17.56 -8.55
CA LEU A 79 68.53 18.92 -9.07
C LEU A 79 68.96 19.32 -10.50
N ALA A 80 67.88 19.70 -11.21
CA ALA A 80 67.71 20.87 -12.08
C ALA A 80 67.91 20.71 -13.60
N ALA A 81 66.75 20.60 -14.26
CA ALA A 81 66.31 21.26 -15.50
C ALA A 81 67.34 21.51 -16.62
N THR A 82 67.04 21.03 -17.84
CA THR A 82 66.63 21.85 -19.01
C THR A 82 66.51 20.95 -20.26
N ALA A 83 65.47 21.22 -21.07
CA ALA A 83 65.29 20.90 -22.51
C ALA A 83 65.24 19.43 -23.00
N ALA A 84 64.19 19.15 -23.79
CA ALA A 84 63.86 17.89 -24.49
C ALA A 84 64.90 17.52 -25.57
N PRO A 85 64.96 16.25 -26.04
CA PRO A 85 64.04 15.81 -27.10
C PRO A 85 63.56 14.33 -27.04
N ASP A 86 62.42 14.14 -27.72
CA ASP A 86 61.74 12.95 -28.22
C ASP A 86 62.43 11.57 -28.12
N LEU A 87 61.82 10.68 -27.32
CA LEU A 87 61.92 9.22 -27.47
C LEU A 87 60.49 8.67 -27.65
N PRO A 88 60.29 7.69 -28.56
CA PRO A 88 58.97 7.24 -28.97
C PRO A 88 58.20 6.67 -27.78
N ALA A 89 56.94 7.10 -27.68
CA ALA A 89 55.97 6.67 -26.69
C ALA A 89 56.09 5.17 -26.46
N ALA A 90 56.48 4.80 -25.24
CA ALA A 90 56.26 3.47 -24.72
C ALA A 90 54.80 3.14 -25.02
N ILE A 91 54.57 2.08 -25.79
CA ILE A 91 53.25 1.54 -26.04
C ILE A 91 52.68 1.23 -24.66
N GLU A 92 51.82 2.12 -24.19
CA GLU A 92 51.00 1.92 -23.02
C GLU A 92 50.26 0.61 -23.27
N PRO A 93 50.38 -0.41 -22.39
CA PRO A 93 49.67 -1.66 -22.60
C PRO A 93 48.19 -1.33 -22.81
N PRO A 94 47.55 -1.84 -23.88
CA PRO A 94 46.17 -1.49 -24.18
C PRO A 94 45.35 -1.75 -22.92
N ALA A 95 44.63 -0.72 -22.47
CA ALA A 95 43.73 -0.84 -21.33
C ALA A 95 42.89 -2.11 -21.53
N PRO A 96 42.71 -2.95 -20.48
CA PRO A 96 41.89 -4.15 -20.61
C PRO A 96 40.52 -3.75 -21.16
N PRO A 97 39.90 -4.56 -22.04
CA PRO A 97 38.61 -4.23 -22.62
C PRO A 97 37.66 -3.88 -21.48
N ARG A 98 37.25 -2.61 -21.41
CA ARG A 98 36.29 -2.16 -20.41
C ARG A 98 34.96 -2.76 -20.80
N PHE A 99 34.49 -3.72 -20.01
CA PHE A 99 33.13 -4.25 -20.16
C PHE A 99 32.15 -3.11 -19.95
N ASP A 100 31.39 -2.78 -20.99
CA ASP A 100 30.39 -1.73 -20.96
C ASP A 100 29.12 -2.25 -20.26
N LEU A 101 28.98 -1.86 -18.99
CA LEU A 101 27.87 -2.27 -18.13
C LEU A 101 26.52 -1.74 -18.65
N ASP A 102 26.50 -0.51 -19.18
CA ASP A 102 25.28 0.14 -19.65
C ASP A 102 24.77 -0.49 -20.93
N ALA A 103 25.65 -0.73 -21.89
CA ALA A 103 25.29 -1.41 -23.13
C ALA A 103 24.78 -2.83 -22.85
N PHE A 104 25.40 -3.54 -21.90
CA PHE A 104 24.95 -4.86 -21.49
C PHE A 104 23.56 -4.82 -20.83
N CYS A 105 23.34 -3.94 -19.85
CA CYS A 105 22.04 -3.81 -19.16
C CYS A 105 20.92 -3.45 -20.14
N ASN A 106 21.16 -2.53 -21.07
CA ASN A 106 20.19 -2.19 -22.11
C ASN A 106 19.87 -3.40 -23.00
N ALA A 107 20.88 -4.17 -23.42
CA ALA A 107 20.66 -5.38 -24.21
C ALA A 107 19.86 -6.45 -23.45
N VAL A 108 20.12 -6.61 -22.14
CA VAL A 108 19.34 -7.49 -21.26
C VAL A 108 17.89 -7.04 -21.19
N PHE A 109 17.62 -5.74 -21.00
CA PHE A 109 16.25 -5.22 -20.88
C PHE A 109 15.49 -5.33 -22.20
N VAL A 110 16.12 -5.06 -23.34
CA VAL A 110 15.53 -5.29 -24.66
C VAL A 110 15.15 -6.76 -24.83
N GLN A 111 16.06 -7.69 -24.50
CA GLN A 111 15.78 -9.12 -24.60
C GLN A 111 14.67 -9.56 -23.63
N ALA A 112 14.67 -9.07 -22.38
CA ALA A 112 13.66 -9.39 -21.39
C ALA A 112 12.27 -8.83 -21.73
N SER A 113 12.21 -7.70 -22.44
CA SER A 113 10.95 -7.11 -22.91
C SER A 113 10.25 -7.93 -24.00
N ILE A 114 10.95 -8.87 -24.66
CA ILE A 114 10.33 -9.79 -25.63
C ILE A 114 9.40 -10.78 -24.93
N GLY A 115 9.70 -11.13 -23.68
CA GLY A 115 8.89 -12.01 -22.85
C GLY A 115 9.13 -13.52 -23.02
N ASP A 116 10.18 -13.93 -23.72
CA ASP A 116 10.61 -15.33 -23.82
C ASP A 116 11.70 -15.65 -22.79
N THR A 117 11.33 -16.39 -21.74
CA THR A 117 12.24 -16.80 -20.65
C THR A 117 13.35 -17.74 -21.12
N ALA A 118 13.03 -18.66 -22.05
CA ALA A 118 13.97 -19.66 -22.53
C ALA A 118 15.02 -19.02 -23.44
N ALA A 119 14.61 -18.11 -24.32
CA ALA A 119 15.53 -17.32 -25.14
C ALA A 119 16.42 -16.43 -24.28
N LEU A 120 15.86 -15.77 -23.25
CA LEU A 120 16.63 -14.93 -22.32
C LEU A 120 17.69 -15.75 -21.56
N GLN A 121 17.31 -16.90 -21.01
CA GLN A 121 18.25 -17.78 -20.30
C GLN A 121 19.37 -18.28 -21.22
N THR A 122 19.01 -18.67 -22.46
CA THR A 122 19.98 -19.12 -23.46
C THR A 122 20.95 -18.01 -23.85
N TRP A 123 20.44 -16.79 -24.04
CA TRP A 123 21.24 -15.61 -24.36
C TRP A 123 22.21 -15.25 -23.23
N LEU A 124 21.77 -15.30 -21.96
CA LEU A 124 22.62 -15.05 -20.79
C LEU A 124 23.72 -16.10 -20.65
N ALA A 125 23.38 -17.38 -20.84
CA ALA A 125 24.33 -18.49 -20.75
C ALA A 125 25.41 -18.45 -21.86
N GLY A 126 25.06 -17.93 -23.05
CA GLY A 126 25.98 -17.81 -24.18
C GLY A 126 27.04 -16.70 -24.04
N ARG A 127 26.93 -15.81 -23.06
CA ARG A 127 27.88 -14.70 -22.83
C ARG A 127 29.09 -15.18 -22.02
N GLN A 128 30.20 -15.46 -22.71
CA GLN A 128 31.46 -15.88 -22.08
C GLN A 128 32.00 -14.87 -21.04
N GLU A 129 31.71 -13.58 -21.21
CA GLU A 129 32.13 -12.51 -20.29
C GLU A 129 31.58 -12.70 -18.87
N LEU A 130 30.39 -13.31 -18.73
CA LEU A 130 29.74 -13.54 -17.44
C LEU A 130 30.24 -14.78 -16.69
N TRP A 131 31.20 -15.53 -17.25
CA TRP A 131 31.80 -16.69 -16.58
C TRP A 131 32.75 -16.28 -15.46
N SER A 132 33.26 -15.05 -15.49
CA SER A 132 34.00 -14.48 -14.36
C SER A 132 33.06 -14.22 -13.19
N LEU A 133 33.27 -14.92 -12.08
CA LEU A 133 32.42 -14.79 -10.88
C LEU A 133 32.40 -13.36 -10.32
N GLN A 134 33.55 -12.66 -10.35
CA GLN A 134 33.62 -11.26 -9.91
C GLN A 134 32.85 -10.32 -10.84
N LEU A 135 32.94 -10.53 -12.15
CA LEU A 135 32.20 -9.72 -13.13
C LEU A 135 30.69 -9.99 -13.01
N LYS A 136 30.28 -11.25 -12.88
CA LYS A 136 28.88 -11.66 -12.66
C LYS A 136 28.27 -10.96 -11.44
N THR A 137 28.97 -10.94 -10.30
CA THR A 137 28.48 -10.26 -9.09
C THR A 137 28.42 -8.74 -9.27
N ARG A 138 29.41 -8.12 -9.95
CA ARG A 138 29.40 -6.67 -10.23
C ARG A 138 28.25 -6.29 -11.17
N VAL A 139 28.05 -7.05 -12.25
CA VAL A 139 26.96 -6.88 -13.21
C VAL A 139 25.61 -7.06 -12.51
N GLY A 140 25.44 -8.09 -11.68
CA GLY A 140 24.20 -8.33 -10.96
C GLY A 140 23.79 -7.16 -10.05
N ARG A 141 24.73 -6.59 -9.29
CA ARG A 141 24.45 -5.40 -8.46
C ARG A 141 24.13 -4.17 -9.29
N TYR A 142 24.87 -3.96 -10.39
CA TYR A 142 24.62 -2.84 -11.29
C TYR A 142 23.25 -2.94 -11.95
N LEU A 143 22.92 -4.12 -12.48
CA LEU A 143 21.62 -4.43 -13.07
C LEU A 143 20.48 -4.24 -12.07
N LEU A 144 20.66 -4.63 -10.80
CA LEU A 144 19.64 -4.42 -9.78
C LEU A 144 19.43 -2.92 -9.50
N ASN A 145 20.48 -2.12 -9.42
CA ASN A 145 20.34 -0.67 -9.27
C ASN A 145 19.62 -0.05 -10.47
N GLU A 146 20.01 -0.41 -11.69
CA GLU A 146 19.35 0.05 -12.92
C GLU A 146 17.87 -0.36 -12.99
N LEU A 147 17.54 -1.57 -12.53
CA LEU A 147 16.15 -2.01 -12.44
C LEU A 147 15.34 -1.14 -11.47
N HIS A 148 15.93 -0.69 -10.35
CA HIS A 148 15.27 0.21 -9.42
C HIS A 148 15.10 1.62 -9.99
N GLU A 149 16.05 2.11 -10.79
CA GLU A 149 16.00 3.45 -11.38
C GLU A 149 15.04 3.55 -12.58
N GLN A 150 15.11 2.60 -13.51
CA GLN A 150 14.37 2.69 -14.78
C GLN A 150 13.06 1.88 -14.78
N THR A 151 12.95 0.83 -13.95
CA THR A 151 11.80 -0.10 -13.90
C THR A 151 11.28 -0.53 -15.29
N PRO A 152 12.13 -1.14 -16.14
CA PRO A 152 11.74 -1.50 -17.51
C PRO A 152 10.57 -2.50 -17.52
N PRO A 153 9.62 -2.36 -18.46
CA PRO A 153 8.48 -3.25 -18.54
C PRO A 153 8.93 -4.62 -19.06
N MET A 154 8.76 -5.65 -18.23
CA MET A 154 9.02 -7.04 -18.61
C MET A 154 8.09 -7.99 -17.83
N PRO A 155 7.81 -9.19 -18.36
CA PRO A 155 7.08 -10.20 -17.62
C PRO A 155 7.78 -10.61 -16.33
N VAL A 156 6.99 -11.00 -15.33
CA VAL A 156 7.49 -11.46 -14.02
C VAL A 156 8.43 -12.65 -14.19
N GLU A 157 8.09 -13.58 -15.08
CA GLU A 157 8.88 -14.79 -15.33
C GLU A 157 10.29 -14.47 -15.87
N CYS A 158 10.41 -13.46 -16.75
CA CYS A 158 11.69 -12.99 -17.26
C CYS A 158 12.51 -12.32 -16.15
N MET A 159 11.86 -11.52 -15.30
CA MET A 159 12.50 -10.90 -14.14
C MET A 159 13.02 -11.95 -13.15
N GLU A 160 12.21 -12.95 -12.81
CA GLU A 160 12.61 -14.06 -11.93
C GLU A 160 13.79 -14.84 -12.51
N THR A 161 13.80 -15.04 -13.83
CA THR A 161 14.92 -15.68 -14.54
C THR A 161 16.20 -14.86 -14.41
N LEU A 162 16.12 -13.53 -14.54
CA LEU A 162 17.26 -12.63 -14.33
C LEU A 162 17.77 -12.67 -12.89
N LEU A 163 16.87 -12.53 -11.92
CA LEU A 163 17.22 -12.54 -10.51
C LEU A 163 17.85 -13.88 -10.11
N ARG A 164 17.30 -14.99 -10.58
CA ARG A 164 17.86 -16.34 -10.36
C ARG A 164 19.22 -16.52 -11.05
N PHE A 165 19.39 -16.02 -12.26
CA PHE A 165 20.68 -16.14 -12.97
C PHE A 165 21.81 -15.43 -12.23
N PHE A 166 21.55 -14.26 -11.65
CA PHE A 166 22.53 -13.48 -10.89
C PHE A 166 22.59 -13.81 -9.38
N ASP A 167 21.87 -14.84 -8.93
CA ASP A 167 21.79 -15.27 -7.52
C ASP A 167 21.29 -14.14 -6.58
N LEU A 168 20.37 -13.31 -7.07
CA LEU A 168 19.79 -12.13 -6.39
C LEU A 168 18.43 -12.41 -5.73
N ASP A 169 17.89 -13.62 -5.88
CA ASP A 169 16.57 -14.05 -5.40
C ASP A 169 16.55 -14.51 -3.93
N HIS A 170 17.69 -14.44 -3.23
CA HIS A 170 17.83 -14.90 -1.85
C HIS A 170 18.02 -13.73 -0.88
N ALA A 171 17.38 -13.80 0.29
CA ALA A 171 17.45 -12.75 1.33
C ALA A 171 18.87 -12.49 1.86
N LEU A 172 19.81 -13.43 1.67
CA LEU A 172 21.22 -13.30 2.04
C LEU A 172 22.06 -12.50 1.03
N ALA A 173 21.48 -12.11 -0.12
CA ALA A 173 22.17 -11.33 -1.15
C ALA A 173 22.47 -9.88 -0.75
N GLY A 174 22.00 -9.43 0.43
CA GLY A 174 22.29 -8.10 0.98
C GLY A 174 21.38 -6.97 0.48
N HIS A 175 20.28 -7.32 -0.19
CA HIS A 175 19.28 -6.36 -0.67
C HIS A 175 18.00 -6.44 0.18
N ASP A 176 17.24 -5.34 0.25
CA ASP A 176 15.98 -5.31 0.98
C ASP A 176 14.93 -6.20 0.29
N PRO A 177 14.42 -7.26 0.95
CA PRO A 177 13.42 -8.16 0.36
C PRO A 177 12.11 -7.43 0.01
N LEU A 178 11.74 -6.37 0.74
CA LEU A 178 10.55 -5.59 0.44
C LEU A 178 10.73 -4.76 -0.83
N ALA A 179 11.89 -4.13 -0.99
CA ALA A 179 12.22 -3.36 -2.19
C ALA A 179 12.21 -4.25 -3.43
N LEU A 180 12.73 -5.48 -3.33
CA LEU A 180 12.70 -6.45 -4.43
C LEU A 180 11.26 -6.84 -4.80
N LEU A 181 10.40 -7.10 -3.82
CA LEU A 181 8.98 -7.37 -4.07
C LEU A 181 8.27 -6.18 -4.73
N GLN A 182 8.54 -4.96 -4.26
CA GLN A 182 8.00 -3.74 -4.87
C GLN A 182 8.47 -3.58 -6.32
N LEU A 183 9.75 -3.81 -6.59
CA LEU A 183 10.33 -3.78 -7.93
C LEU A 183 9.63 -4.79 -8.87
N MET A 184 9.46 -6.04 -8.44
CA MET A 184 8.76 -7.06 -9.22
C MET A 184 7.30 -6.68 -9.51
N ARG A 185 6.59 -6.09 -8.53
CA ARG A 185 5.22 -5.59 -8.74
C ARG A 185 5.20 -4.43 -9.74
N ARG A 186 6.12 -3.47 -9.62
CA ARG A 186 6.22 -2.33 -10.54
C ARG A 186 6.53 -2.76 -11.97
N SER A 187 7.50 -3.67 -12.17
CA SER A 187 7.84 -4.16 -13.51
C SER A 187 6.68 -4.95 -14.14
N ARG A 188 5.99 -5.77 -13.35
CA ARG A 188 4.76 -6.47 -13.78
C ARG A 188 3.69 -5.49 -14.22
N LEU A 189 3.40 -4.48 -13.40
CA LEU A 189 2.38 -3.48 -13.70
C LEU A 189 2.76 -2.65 -14.92
N ALA A 190 4.04 -2.28 -15.05
CA ALA A 190 4.55 -1.57 -16.22
C ALA A 190 4.36 -2.40 -17.50
N TRP A 191 4.63 -3.71 -17.46
CA TRP A 191 4.38 -4.63 -18.57
C TRP A 191 2.89 -4.80 -18.90
N GLN A 192 2.06 -5.06 -17.88
CA GLN A 192 0.62 -5.28 -18.07
C GLN A 192 -0.09 -4.05 -18.63
N LEU A 193 0.35 -2.85 -18.26
CA LEU A 193 -0.24 -1.58 -18.66
C LEU A 193 0.49 -0.91 -19.84
N GLN A 194 1.48 -1.59 -20.43
CA GLN A 194 2.15 -1.16 -21.65
C GLN A 194 1.19 -1.27 -22.85
N ASP A 195 1.40 -0.45 -23.89
CA ASP A 195 0.62 -0.39 -25.13
C ASP A 195 -0.89 -0.11 -24.99
N SER A 196 -1.32 0.99 -25.62
CA SER A 196 -2.70 1.51 -25.55
C SER A 196 -3.67 0.82 -26.53
N ASP A 197 -3.54 -0.49 -26.71
CA ASP A 197 -4.45 -1.27 -27.57
C ASP A 197 -5.35 -2.23 -26.76
N GLU A 198 -6.61 -2.37 -27.20
CA GLU A 198 -7.65 -3.09 -26.46
C GLU A 198 -7.37 -4.60 -26.38
N GLU A 199 -6.80 -5.15 -27.45
CA GLU A 199 -6.51 -6.58 -27.57
C GLU A 199 -5.27 -6.99 -26.77
N GLY A 200 -4.19 -6.21 -26.89
CA GLY A 200 -2.96 -6.44 -26.12
C GLY A 200 -3.18 -6.32 -24.61
N LEU A 201 -3.89 -5.28 -24.16
CA LEU A 201 -4.24 -5.09 -22.76
C LEU A 201 -5.13 -6.25 -22.25
N GLY A 202 -6.11 -6.66 -23.07
CA GLY A 202 -6.99 -7.77 -22.74
C GLY A 202 -6.27 -9.10 -22.56
N ALA A 203 -5.28 -9.38 -23.42
CA ALA A 203 -4.47 -10.58 -23.33
C ALA A 203 -3.59 -10.59 -22.07
N ARG A 204 -2.92 -9.46 -21.75
CA ARG A 204 -2.02 -9.37 -20.58
C ARG A 204 -2.73 -9.38 -19.23
N LEU A 205 -3.98 -8.91 -19.18
CA LEU A 205 -4.84 -8.92 -17.99
C LEU A 205 -5.77 -10.13 -17.93
N GLU A 206 -5.65 -11.09 -18.86
CA GLU A 206 -6.51 -12.29 -18.95
C GLU A 206 -8.02 -11.99 -18.99
N LEU A 207 -8.40 -10.86 -19.58
CA LEU A 207 -9.79 -10.39 -19.62
C LEU A 207 -10.60 -11.17 -20.66
N ARG A 208 -11.53 -12.00 -20.18
CA ARG A 208 -12.32 -12.91 -21.05
C ARG A 208 -13.36 -12.19 -21.90
N THR A 209 -13.98 -11.11 -21.40
CA THR A 209 -15.12 -10.48 -22.08
C THR A 209 -14.71 -9.21 -22.86
N PRO A 210 -15.30 -8.94 -24.04
CA PRO A 210 -15.01 -7.74 -24.81
C PRO A 210 -15.37 -6.46 -24.04
N LEU A 211 -16.45 -6.50 -23.24
CA LEU A 211 -16.86 -5.38 -22.40
C LEU A 211 -15.82 -5.07 -21.31
N GLN A 212 -15.20 -6.09 -20.69
CA GLN A 212 -14.12 -5.88 -19.71
C GLN A 212 -12.88 -5.27 -20.38
N ARG A 213 -12.49 -5.77 -21.56
CA ARG A 213 -11.35 -5.23 -22.32
C ARG A 213 -11.54 -3.74 -22.64
N TRP A 214 -12.67 -3.40 -23.25
CA TRP A 214 -13.02 -2.01 -23.55
C TRP A 214 -13.05 -1.13 -22.29
N ARG A 215 -13.60 -1.64 -21.18
CA ARG A 215 -13.66 -0.92 -19.89
C ARG A 215 -12.27 -0.66 -19.31
N ALA A 216 -11.44 -1.69 -19.22
CA ALA A 216 -10.07 -1.59 -18.70
C ALA A 216 -9.28 -0.57 -19.52
N HIS A 217 -9.38 -0.68 -20.84
CA HIS A 217 -8.74 0.24 -21.76
C HIS A 217 -9.20 1.69 -21.58
N TRP A 218 -10.52 1.88 -21.48
CA TRP A 218 -11.09 3.19 -21.25
C TRP A 218 -10.60 3.80 -19.92
N VAL A 219 -10.55 3.02 -18.83
CA VAL A 219 -10.04 3.49 -17.52
C VAL A 219 -8.56 3.86 -17.63
N LEU A 220 -7.74 3.02 -18.26
CA LEU A 220 -6.31 3.26 -18.44
C LEU A 220 -6.07 4.55 -19.24
N ARG A 221 -6.76 4.72 -20.37
CA ARG A 221 -6.73 5.97 -21.16
C ARG A 221 -7.15 7.20 -20.35
N GLN A 222 -8.08 7.07 -19.40
CA GLN A 222 -8.42 8.20 -18.54
C GLN A 222 -7.26 8.52 -17.60
N LEU A 223 -6.64 7.52 -16.96
CA LEU A 223 -5.57 7.68 -15.97
C LEU A 223 -4.25 8.20 -16.57
N GLN A 224 -3.97 7.92 -17.85
CA GLN A 224 -2.80 8.44 -18.56
C GLN A 224 -2.97 9.89 -19.05
N ARG A 225 -4.19 10.43 -19.04
CA ARG A 225 -4.43 11.82 -19.47
C ARG A 225 -4.04 12.79 -18.36
N PRO A 226 -3.56 14.00 -18.69
CA PRO A 226 -3.23 14.98 -17.69
C PRO A 226 -4.49 15.45 -16.95
N PHE A 227 -4.34 15.72 -15.65
CA PHE A 227 -5.42 16.20 -14.82
C PHE A 227 -6.00 17.53 -15.33
N ARG A 228 -7.30 17.50 -15.72
CA ARG A 228 -8.06 18.69 -16.11
C ARG A 228 -9.40 18.72 -15.41
N TRP A 229 -9.62 19.76 -14.62
CA TRP A 229 -10.84 19.93 -13.82
C TRP A 229 -12.12 19.73 -14.63
N LEU A 230 -12.29 20.43 -15.77
CA LEU A 230 -13.52 20.35 -16.55
C LEU A 230 -13.87 18.91 -16.97
N ARG A 231 -12.87 18.12 -17.37
CA ARG A 231 -13.06 16.72 -17.76
C ARG A 231 -13.40 15.84 -16.56
N VAL A 232 -12.67 16.01 -15.45
CA VAL A 232 -12.88 15.25 -14.20
C VAL A 232 -14.27 15.52 -13.64
N LEU A 233 -14.73 16.78 -13.66
CA LEU A 233 -16.06 17.16 -13.21
C LEU A 233 -17.14 16.58 -14.13
N TRP A 234 -16.98 16.70 -15.45
CA TRP A 234 -17.93 16.14 -16.43
C TRP A 234 -18.04 14.62 -16.30
N LEU A 235 -16.89 13.94 -16.19
CA LEU A 235 -16.85 12.51 -15.99
C LEU A 235 -17.45 12.10 -14.64
N GLY A 236 -17.16 12.89 -13.61
CA GLY A 236 -17.66 12.71 -12.27
C GLY A 236 -19.17 12.96 -12.10
N VAL A 237 -19.88 13.51 -13.09
CA VAL A 237 -21.35 13.56 -13.09
C VAL A 237 -21.92 12.16 -12.92
N ASN A 238 -21.32 11.15 -13.55
CA ASN A 238 -21.70 9.76 -13.37
C ASN A 238 -21.18 9.24 -12.01
N PHE A 239 -22.10 8.75 -11.17
CA PHE A 239 -21.79 8.28 -9.82
C PHE A 239 -20.97 6.98 -9.77
N VAL A 240 -21.02 6.17 -10.84
CA VAL A 240 -20.37 4.84 -10.91
C VAL A 240 -18.88 4.95 -11.23
N ILE A 241 -18.45 6.04 -11.87
CA ILE A 241 -17.11 6.13 -12.45
C ILE A 241 -15.98 6.13 -11.39
N PRO A 242 -16.05 6.91 -10.30
CA PRO A 242 -15.02 6.86 -9.26
C PRO A 242 -14.81 5.45 -8.71
N GLU A 243 -15.90 4.75 -8.39
CA GLU A 243 -15.86 3.39 -7.85
C GLU A 243 -15.31 2.40 -8.88
N ARG A 244 -15.67 2.56 -10.15
CA ARG A 244 -15.13 1.72 -11.23
C ARG A 244 -13.63 1.87 -11.39
N ILE A 245 -13.12 3.10 -11.39
CA ILE A 245 -11.69 3.37 -11.49
C ILE A 245 -10.96 2.78 -10.28
N ALA A 246 -11.49 2.99 -9.08
CA ALA A 246 -10.88 2.47 -7.86
C ALA A 246 -10.87 0.94 -7.81
N ASN A 247 -11.96 0.27 -8.21
CA ASN A 247 -12.02 -1.19 -8.24
C ASN A 247 -11.07 -1.77 -9.28
N PHE A 248 -11.00 -1.17 -10.48
CA PHE A 248 -10.03 -1.58 -11.51
C PHE A 248 -8.59 -1.44 -11.01
N VAL A 249 -8.25 -0.30 -10.39
CA VAL A 249 -6.92 -0.08 -9.81
C VAL A 249 -6.63 -1.09 -8.71
N ALA A 250 -7.58 -1.33 -7.81
CA ALA A 250 -7.43 -2.29 -6.71
C ALA A 250 -7.22 -3.72 -7.21
N GLU A 251 -7.95 -4.12 -8.27
CA GLU A 251 -7.85 -5.44 -8.90
C GLU A 251 -6.53 -5.63 -9.64
N VAL A 252 -6.07 -4.62 -10.38
CA VAL A 252 -4.82 -4.72 -11.16
C VAL A 252 -3.58 -4.61 -10.26
N SER A 253 -3.61 -3.76 -9.23
CA SER A 253 -2.46 -3.49 -8.35
C SER A 253 -2.43 -4.30 -7.06
N ASP A 254 -3.32 -5.28 -6.87
CA ASP A 254 -3.44 -6.04 -5.61
C ASP A 254 -3.57 -5.14 -4.35
N ASN A 255 -4.33 -4.05 -4.48
CA ASN A 255 -4.47 -2.98 -3.47
C ASN A 255 -3.19 -2.15 -3.16
N HIS A 256 -2.20 -2.15 -4.05
CA HIS A 256 -1.00 -1.32 -3.96
C HIS A 256 -0.95 -0.25 -5.07
N PRO A 257 -1.82 0.79 -5.02
CA PRO A 257 -1.88 1.83 -6.04
C PRO A 257 -0.59 2.67 -6.15
N GLU A 258 0.26 2.65 -5.14
CA GLU A 258 1.58 3.28 -5.13
C GLU A 258 2.52 2.69 -6.20
N ASP A 259 2.40 1.40 -6.51
CA ASP A 259 3.32 0.69 -7.42
C ASP A 259 2.94 0.82 -8.91
N LEU A 260 1.89 1.58 -9.23
CA LEU A 260 1.52 1.88 -10.62
C LEU A 260 2.65 2.63 -11.36
N PRO A 261 2.79 2.45 -12.68
CA PRO A 261 3.82 3.11 -13.48
C PRO A 261 3.68 4.63 -13.52
N GLU A 262 4.78 5.34 -13.75
CA GLU A 262 4.82 6.82 -13.80
C GLU A 262 4.07 7.42 -15.00
N THR A 263 3.72 6.60 -15.99
CA THR A 263 2.86 6.99 -17.11
C THR A 263 1.45 7.40 -16.65
N ILE A 264 1.06 7.02 -15.44
CA ILE A 264 -0.23 7.38 -14.82
C ILE A 264 -0.05 8.62 -13.95
N ASP A 265 -0.88 9.64 -14.21
CA ASP A 265 -0.86 10.87 -13.43
C ASP A 265 -1.30 10.59 -11.96
N ARG A 266 -0.35 10.74 -11.04
CA ARG A 266 -0.55 10.52 -9.60
C ARG A 266 -1.61 11.44 -9.01
N THR A 267 -1.75 12.66 -9.53
CA THR A 267 -2.77 13.62 -9.04
C THR A 267 -4.17 13.15 -9.41
N GLN A 268 -4.34 12.65 -10.64
CA GLN A 268 -5.60 12.10 -11.10
C GLN A 268 -5.95 10.80 -10.37
N LEU A 269 -4.98 9.89 -10.23
CA LEU A 269 -5.15 8.65 -9.47
C LEU A 269 -5.60 8.93 -8.03
N GLY A 270 -4.89 9.82 -7.33
CA GLY A 270 -5.22 10.23 -5.97
C GLY A 270 -6.61 10.84 -5.86
N PHE A 271 -7.02 11.67 -6.83
CA PHE A 271 -8.37 12.24 -6.87
C PHE A 271 -9.44 11.15 -6.96
N TRP A 272 -9.32 10.20 -7.90
CA TRP A 272 -10.32 9.15 -8.10
C TRP A 272 -10.40 8.17 -6.94
N LEU A 273 -9.25 7.75 -6.40
CA LEU A 273 -9.20 6.89 -5.21
C LEU A 273 -9.81 7.59 -3.99
N ALA A 274 -9.51 8.87 -3.79
CA ALA A 274 -10.13 9.66 -2.72
C ALA A 274 -11.64 9.86 -2.95
N ALA A 275 -12.08 10.03 -4.19
CA ALA A 275 -13.50 10.16 -4.53
C ALA A 275 -14.28 8.86 -4.33
N ALA A 276 -13.65 7.71 -4.56
CA ALA A 276 -14.25 6.38 -4.39
C ALA A 276 -14.30 5.92 -2.93
N ASN A 277 -13.46 6.50 -2.05
CA ASN A 277 -13.39 6.09 -0.66
C ASN A 277 -14.72 6.36 0.07
N ARG A 278 -15.44 5.28 0.41
CA ARG A 278 -16.73 5.35 1.11
C ARG A 278 -16.59 5.65 2.61
N GLN A 279 -15.44 5.31 3.20
CA GLN A 279 -15.22 5.33 4.65
C GLN A 279 -14.88 6.71 5.20
N ARG A 280 -14.36 7.61 4.36
CA ARG A 280 -13.97 8.97 4.75
C ARG A 280 -14.70 10.02 3.92
N VAL A 281 -14.93 11.19 4.52
CA VAL A 281 -15.41 12.37 3.79
C VAL A 281 -14.19 13.09 3.23
N THR A 282 -13.95 12.92 1.93
CA THR A 282 -12.81 13.51 1.22
C THR A 282 -13.24 14.72 0.41
N ARG A 283 -12.32 15.67 0.17
CA ARG A 283 -12.60 16.86 -0.66
C ARG A 283 -13.08 16.50 -2.08
N PRO A 284 -12.45 15.54 -2.80
CA PRO A 284 -12.92 15.12 -4.13
C PRO A 284 -14.38 14.63 -4.14
N ARG A 285 -14.81 13.89 -3.12
CA ARG A 285 -16.18 13.37 -3.02
C ARG A 285 -17.21 14.50 -2.83
N LEU A 286 -16.85 15.51 -2.03
CA LEU A 286 -17.69 16.71 -1.85
C LEU A 286 -17.80 17.51 -3.15
N ILE A 287 -16.70 17.70 -3.87
CA ILE A 287 -16.70 18.42 -5.16
C ILE A 287 -17.60 17.71 -6.18
N LEU A 288 -17.43 16.39 -6.33
CA LEU A 288 -18.25 15.61 -7.28
C LEU A 288 -19.73 15.60 -6.90
N GLY A 289 -20.04 15.50 -5.61
CA GLY A 289 -21.43 15.59 -5.16
C GLY A 289 -22.03 16.98 -5.36
N GLY A 290 -21.27 18.04 -5.12
CA GLY A 290 -21.67 19.42 -5.41
C GLY A 290 -21.98 19.63 -6.90
N VAL A 291 -21.12 19.12 -7.80
CA VAL A 291 -21.38 19.17 -9.24
C VAL A 291 -22.65 18.42 -9.63
N ARG A 292 -22.90 17.24 -9.03
CA ARG A 292 -24.14 16.48 -9.28
C ARG A 292 -25.37 17.24 -8.77
N SER A 293 -25.32 17.84 -7.59
CA SER A 293 -26.43 18.64 -7.07
C SER A 293 -26.72 19.86 -7.93
N THR A 294 -25.68 20.56 -8.40
CA THR A 294 -25.85 21.69 -9.33
C THR A 294 -26.41 21.22 -10.67
N GLY A 295 -25.94 20.09 -11.20
CA GLY A 295 -26.48 19.49 -12.42
C GLY A 295 -27.95 19.09 -12.29
N MET A 296 -28.34 18.47 -11.18
CA MET A 296 -29.74 18.14 -10.89
C MET A 296 -30.59 19.42 -10.73
N LEU A 297 -30.03 20.49 -10.18
CA LEU A 297 -30.76 21.75 -9.98
C LEU A 297 -31.03 22.43 -11.32
N LEU A 298 -30.02 22.48 -12.20
CA LEU A 298 -30.18 22.96 -13.56
C LEU A 298 -31.18 22.11 -14.36
N LEU A 299 -31.11 20.78 -14.22
CA LEU A 299 -32.08 19.88 -14.85
C LEU A 299 -33.50 20.15 -14.34
N GLY A 300 -33.68 20.32 -13.02
CA GLY A 300 -34.97 20.66 -12.43
C GLY A 300 -35.51 21.98 -12.96
N ILE A 301 -34.70 23.03 -13.04
CA ILE A 301 -35.10 24.34 -13.57
C ILE A 301 -35.51 24.27 -15.05
N LEU A 302 -34.80 23.47 -15.87
CA LEU A 302 -35.12 23.31 -17.29
C LEU A 302 -36.38 22.47 -17.52
N LEU A 303 -36.58 21.43 -16.70
CA LEU A 303 -37.66 20.45 -16.87
C LEU A 303 -38.99 20.95 -16.28
N ALA A 304 -38.93 21.78 -15.24
CA ALA A 304 -40.10 22.32 -14.56
C ALA A 304 -41.07 23.17 -15.44
N PRO A 305 -40.63 24.09 -16.32
CA PRO A 305 -41.55 24.80 -17.21
C PRO A 305 -42.17 23.88 -18.26
N LEU A 306 -41.42 22.89 -18.77
CA LEU A 306 -41.91 21.93 -19.76
C LEU A 306 -42.99 21.02 -19.17
N LEU A 307 -42.80 20.52 -17.94
CA LEU A 307 -43.83 19.75 -17.24
C LEU A 307 -45.03 20.59 -16.82
N SER A 308 -44.83 21.85 -16.42
CA SER A 308 -45.94 22.75 -16.11
C SER A 308 -46.85 22.97 -17.33
N LEU A 309 -46.25 23.10 -18.51
CA LEU A 309 -46.99 23.22 -19.77
C LEU A 309 -47.77 21.93 -20.10
N LEU A 310 -47.19 20.76 -19.87
CA LEU A 310 -47.88 19.47 -20.09
C LEU A 310 -49.06 19.24 -19.13
N CYS A 311 -49.00 19.76 -17.90
CA CYS A 311 -49.98 19.43 -16.87
C CYS A 311 -51.07 20.48 -16.65
N THR A 312 -50.88 21.74 -17.05
CA THR A 312 -51.78 22.84 -16.64
C THR A 312 -52.07 23.84 -17.76
N ASP A 313 -51.73 23.53 -19.02
CA ASP A 313 -51.90 24.37 -20.22
C ASP A 313 -51.35 25.82 -20.08
N SER A 314 -50.60 26.09 -19.01
CA SER A 314 -50.12 27.40 -18.59
C SER A 314 -48.89 27.24 -17.69
N ILE A 315 -48.02 28.26 -17.69
CA ILE A 315 -46.82 28.28 -16.86
C ILE A 315 -47.23 28.73 -15.46
N ALA A 316 -47.46 27.77 -14.56
CA ALA A 316 -47.83 28.02 -13.18
C ALA A 316 -46.64 27.82 -12.24
N PHE A 317 -46.47 28.73 -11.28
CA PHE A 317 -45.32 28.73 -10.38
C PHE A 317 -45.32 27.56 -9.38
N ARG A 318 -46.49 27.14 -8.88
CA ARG A 318 -46.62 26.02 -7.92
C ARG A 318 -46.13 24.66 -8.46
N PRO A 319 -46.60 24.16 -9.62
CA PRO A 319 -46.11 22.88 -10.14
C PRO A 319 -44.61 22.93 -10.47
N MET A 320 -44.10 24.09 -10.91
CA MET A 320 -42.66 24.29 -11.15
C MET A 320 -41.83 24.07 -9.87
N LEU A 321 -42.25 24.64 -8.74
CA LEU A 321 -41.59 24.43 -7.44
C LEU A 321 -41.63 22.98 -6.96
N ILE A 322 -42.75 22.28 -7.20
CA ILE A 322 -42.88 20.86 -6.83
C ILE A 322 -41.89 20.02 -7.64
N VAL A 323 -41.78 20.24 -8.95
CA VAL A 323 -40.83 19.50 -9.81
C VAL A 323 -39.39 19.76 -9.38
N VAL A 324 -39.01 21.03 -9.18
CA VAL A 324 -37.66 21.38 -8.71
C VAL A 324 -37.39 20.73 -7.34
N GLY A 325 -38.36 20.79 -6.42
CA GLY A 325 -38.27 20.17 -5.10
C GLY A 325 -38.03 18.67 -5.19
N VAL A 326 -38.83 17.94 -5.97
CA VAL A 326 -38.72 16.48 -6.16
C VAL A 326 -37.35 16.09 -6.74
N VAL A 327 -36.86 16.82 -7.75
CA VAL A 327 -35.53 16.56 -8.36
C VAL A 327 -34.39 16.85 -7.36
N MET A 328 -34.60 17.75 -6.40
CA MET A 328 -33.62 18.11 -5.36
C MET A 328 -33.58 17.20 -4.14
N VAL A 329 -34.64 16.42 -3.87
CA VAL A 329 -34.69 15.52 -2.71
C VAL A 329 -33.47 14.58 -2.63
N PRO A 330 -33.05 13.88 -3.70
CA PRO A 330 -31.88 12.99 -3.63
C PRO A 330 -30.57 13.73 -3.30
N SER A 331 -30.41 14.95 -3.83
CA SER A 331 -29.24 15.79 -3.54
C SER A 331 -29.23 16.27 -2.09
N ALA A 332 -30.37 16.66 -1.55
CA ALA A 332 -30.51 17.07 -0.16
C ALA A 332 -30.25 15.90 0.80
N LEU A 333 -30.80 14.71 0.51
CA LEU A 333 -30.55 13.49 1.29
C LEU A 333 -29.07 13.10 1.26
N TRP A 334 -28.43 13.18 0.09
CA TRP A 334 -27.00 12.90 -0.04
C TRP A 334 -26.14 13.90 0.75
N ALA A 335 -26.45 15.21 0.69
CA ALA A 335 -25.73 16.24 1.43
C ALA A 335 -25.91 16.06 2.95
N LEU A 336 -27.13 15.75 3.40
CA LEU A 336 -27.41 15.44 4.80
C LEU A 336 -26.63 14.20 5.25
N TRP A 337 -26.58 13.15 4.43
CA TRP A 337 -25.79 11.96 4.71
C TRP A 337 -24.28 12.27 4.78
N MET A 338 -23.76 13.11 3.90
CA MET A 338 -22.36 13.55 3.95
C MET A 338 -22.05 14.33 5.23
N ALA A 339 -22.88 15.32 5.57
CA ALA A 339 -22.74 16.09 6.80
C ALA A 339 -22.80 15.19 8.04
N TRP A 340 -23.75 14.25 8.07
CA TRP A 340 -23.87 13.25 9.11
C TRP A 340 -22.62 12.37 9.23
N SER A 341 -22.11 11.86 8.11
CA SER A 341 -20.92 11.02 8.10
C SER A 341 -19.65 11.78 8.54
N ALA A 342 -19.52 13.06 8.17
CA ALA A 342 -18.43 13.93 8.62
C ALA A 342 -18.50 14.17 10.13
N LEU A 343 -19.70 14.48 10.64
CA LEU A 343 -19.95 14.72 12.06
C LEU A 343 -19.59 13.48 12.89
N VAL A 344 -20.01 12.30 12.42
CA VAL A 344 -19.69 11.04 13.08
C VAL A 344 -18.18 10.79 13.13
N LEU A 345 -17.48 10.93 12.00
CA LEU A 345 -16.02 10.72 11.96
C LEU A 345 -15.28 11.71 12.88
N TRP A 346 -15.68 12.98 12.84
CA TRP A 346 -15.16 14.02 13.72
C TRP A 346 -15.39 13.72 15.21
N TYR A 347 -16.51 13.08 15.55
CA TYR A 347 -16.84 12.68 16.92
C TYR A 347 -16.09 11.41 17.40
N ILE A 348 -15.72 10.52 16.47
CA ILE A 348 -15.06 9.23 16.75
C ILE A 348 -13.53 9.35 16.91
N GLU A 349 -12.91 10.41 16.37
CA GLU A 349 -11.47 10.65 16.51
C GLU A 349 -11.00 10.61 17.98
N ARG A 350 -9.91 9.85 18.22
CA ARG A 350 -9.40 9.46 19.55
C ARG A 350 -8.93 10.62 20.43
N GLU A 351 -8.63 11.78 19.88
CA GLU A 351 -8.11 12.94 20.63
C GLU A 351 -9.15 14.07 20.69
N PRO A 352 -10.13 13.98 21.60
CA PRO A 352 -11.07 15.07 21.78
C PRO A 352 -10.38 16.23 22.51
N ARG A 353 -10.31 17.40 21.86
CA ARG A 353 -10.35 18.67 22.60
C ARG A 353 -11.48 18.59 23.63
N ALA A 354 -11.28 19.11 24.85
CA ALA A 354 -12.24 18.99 25.96
C ALA A 354 -13.70 19.27 25.54
N ALA A 355 -13.91 20.24 24.65
CA ALA A 355 -15.21 20.59 24.08
C ALA A 355 -15.97 19.42 23.38
N ARG A 356 -15.27 18.47 22.72
CA ARG A 356 -15.92 17.35 22.00
C ARG A 356 -16.61 16.35 22.95
N LYS A 357 -16.19 16.30 24.23
CA LYS A 357 -16.78 15.40 25.23
C LYS A 357 -18.20 15.81 25.64
N PHE A 358 -18.54 17.10 25.51
CA PHE A 358 -19.80 17.66 25.99
C PHE A 358 -20.90 17.72 24.92
N VAL A 359 -20.62 17.34 23.66
CA VAL A 359 -21.61 17.40 22.56
C VAL A 359 -22.83 16.51 22.84
N VAL A 360 -22.63 15.27 23.29
CA VAL A 360 -23.75 14.35 23.61
C VAL A 360 -24.54 14.82 24.83
N PRO A 361 -23.91 15.16 25.99
CA PRO A 361 -24.64 15.71 27.13
C PRO A 361 -25.45 16.97 26.80
N LEU A 362 -24.89 17.87 25.99
CA LEU A 362 -25.56 19.12 25.62
C LEU A 362 -26.75 18.87 24.68
N LEU A 363 -26.64 17.95 23.72
CA LEU A 363 -27.75 17.54 22.85
C LEU A 363 -28.87 16.85 23.65
N CYS A 364 -28.51 15.97 24.59
CA CYS A 364 -29.47 15.33 25.49
C CYS A 364 -30.18 16.35 26.38
N ALA A 365 -29.44 17.28 27.00
CA ALA A 365 -30.03 18.33 27.84
C ALA A 365 -30.96 19.24 27.03
N ALA A 366 -30.56 19.69 25.85
CA ALA A 366 -31.39 20.51 24.98
C ALA A 366 -32.68 19.77 24.55
N GLY A 367 -32.56 18.49 24.20
CA GLY A 367 -33.71 17.67 23.81
C GLY A 367 -34.72 17.45 24.94
N VAL A 368 -34.24 17.19 26.16
CA VAL A 368 -35.11 17.03 27.35
C VAL A 368 -35.80 18.35 27.71
N VAL A 369 -35.10 19.49 27.63
CA VAL A 369 -35.69 20.82 27.84
C VAL A 369 -36.77 21.12 26.81
N LEU A 370 -36.57 20.77 25.54
CA LEU A 370 -37.60 20.92 24.48
C LEU A 370 -38.82 20.01 24.71
N GLY A 371 -38.59 18.76 25.15
CA GLY A 371 -39.68 17.85 25.55
C GLY A 371 -40.50 18.41 26.71
N ALA A 372 -39.83 18.96 27.74
CA ALA A 372 -40.50 19.57 28.88
C ALA A 372 -41.36 20.81 28.53
N VAL A 373 -41.11 21.45 27.38
CA VAL A 373 -41.89 22.59 26.86
C VAL A 373 -43.06 22.13 25.98
N GLY A 374 -43.31 20.81 25.89
CA GLY A 374 -44.39 20.23 25.08
C GLY A 374 -44.06 20.15 23.58
N GLN A 375 -42.78 20.25 23.23
CA GLN A 375 -42.27 20.15 21.87
C GLN A 375 -41.57 18.79 21.68
N ASP A 376 -42.33 17.71 21.87
CA ASP A 376 -41.81 16.33 21.84
C ASP A 376 -41.18 15.96 20.49
N GLY A 377 -41.75 16.48 19.39
CA GLY A 377 -41.24 16.27 18.03
C GLY A 377 -39.80 16.76 17.84
N PRO A 378 -39.52 18.08 17.95
CA PRO A 378 -38.17 18.60 17.78
C PRO A 378 -37.21 18.12 18.89
N GLY A 379 -37.71 17.84 20.10
CA GLY A 379 -36.90 17.21 21.17
C GLY A 379 -36.35 15.86 20.74
N LEU A 380 -37.19 14.98 20.18
CA LEU A 380 -36.77 13.66 19.71
C LEU A 380 -35.78 13.73 18.53
N VAL A 381 -35.94 14.72 17.64
CA VAL A 381 -35.01 14.98 16.51
C VAL A 381 -33.60 15.35 16.99
N LEU A 382 -33.46 15.97 18.17
CA LEU A 382 -32.15 16.28 18.78
C LEU A 382 -31.53 15.08 19.52
N ILE A 383 -32.36 14.29 20.20
CA ILE A 383 -31.89 13.19 21.07
C ILE A 383 -31.49 11.96 20.24
N ALA A 384 -32.22 11.65 19.16
CA ALA A 384 -31.93 10.47 18.34
C ALA A 384 -30.51 10.48 17.72
N PRO A 385 -30.01 11.61 17.16
CA PRO A 385 -28.62 11.77 16.76
C PRO A 385 -27.61 11.55 17.90
N ALA A 386 -27.91 12.07 19.09
CA ALA A 386 -27.03 11.98 20.26
C ALA A 386 -26.86 10.52 20.72
N LEU A 387 -27.97 9.77 20.78
CA LEU A 387 -27.94 8.34 21.05
C LEU A 387 -27.11 7.60 20.00
N TRP A 388 -27.35 7.84 18.71
CA TRP A 388 -26.61 7.18 17.64
C TRP A 388 -25.10 7.45 17.72
N LEU A 389 -24.70 8.70 17.96
CA LEU A 389 -23.29 9.07 18.11
C LEU A 389 -22.63 8.39 19.30
N SER A 390 -23.31 8.34 20.45
CA SER A 390 -22.80 7.68 21.67
C SER A 390 -22.58 6.18 21.45
N VAL A 391 -23.56 5.50 20.87
CA VAL A 391 -23.52 4.05 20.58
C VAL A 391 -22.45 3.75 19.52
N ARG A 392 -22.42 4.53 18.43
CA ARG A 392 -21.47 4.33 17.33
C ARG A 392 -20.02 4.56 17.77
N ARG A 393 -19.77 5.54 18.64
CA ARG A 393 -18.46 5.79 19.24
C ARG A 393 -18.04 4.63 20.16
N TYR A 394 -18.93 4.21 21.05
CA TYR A 394 -18.68 3.07 21.94
C TYR A 394 -18.32 1.82 21.14
N TRP A 395 -19.07 1.52 20.07
CA TRP A 395 -18.74 0.42 19.17
C TRP A 395 -17.43 0.62 18.42
N TYR A 396 -17.14 1.78 17.86
CA TYR A 396 -15.88 1.98 17.13
C TYR A 396 -14.65 1.72 18.01
N HIS A 397 -14.69 2.10 19.29
CA HIS A 397 -13.59 1.86 20.23
C HIS A 397 -13.53 0.43 20.78
N HIS A 398 -14.65 -0.32 20.79
CA HIS A 398 -14.74 -1.61 21.49
C HIS A 398 -15.19 -2.80 20.62
N ALA A 399 -15.53 -2.58 19.34
CA ALA A 399 -16.07 -3.62 18.44
C ALA A 399 -15.06 -4.70 18.06
N SER A 400 -13.75 -4.46 18.18
CA SER A 400 -12.74 -5.50 17.95
C SER A 400 -12.83 -6.67 18.93
N ARG A 401 -13.53 -6.51 20.07
CA ARG A 401 -13.70 -7.58 21.07
C ARG A 401 -14.96 -8.43 20.89
N TYR A 402 -15.94 -8.00 20.09
CA TYR A 402 -17.20 -8.73 19.91
C TYR A 402 -17.70 -8.62 18.47
N ALA A 403 -17.23 -9.55 17.61
CA ALA A 403 -17.57 -9.61 16.18
C ALA A 403 -19.09 -9.62 15.89
N VAL A 404 -19.90 -10.12 16.82
CA VAL A 404 -21.37 -10.19 16.73
C VAL A 404 -22.01 -8.80 16.58
N PHE A 405 -21.43 -7.74 17.17
CA PHE A 405 -21.96 -6.37 17.08
C PHE A 405 -21.58 -5.63 15.79
N ASN A 406 -20.81 -6.26 14.89
CA ASN A 406 -20.49 -5.67 13.60
C ASN A 406 -21.58 -5.88 12.54
N SER A 407 -22.54 -6.78 12.80
CA SER A 407 -23.69 -7.04 11.92
C SER A 407 -24.69 -5.89 11.96
N GLY A 408 -25.06 -5.35 10.80
CA GLY A 408 -26.07 -4.29 10.68
C GLY A 408 -27.42 -4.65 11.29
N TYR A 409 -27.76 -5.94 11.33
CA TYR A 409 -28.99 -6.46 11.92
C TYR A 409 -29.04 -6.31 13.45
N VAL A 410 -27.93 -6.53 14.15
CA VAL A 410 -27.85 -6.34 15.61
C VAL A 410 -27.99 -4.85 15.96
N ARG A 411 -27.46 -3.97 15.11
CA ARG A 411 -27.59 -2.51 15.28
C ARG A 411 -29.04 -2.05 15.10
N LEU A 412 -29.74 -2.62 14.13
CA LEU A 412 -31.15 -2.34 13.85
C LEU A 412 -32.06 -2.94 14.94
N ALA A 413 -31.74 -4.15 15.42
CA ALA A 413 -32.44 -4.78 16.55
C ALA A 413 -32.29 -3.98 17.86
N LEU A 414 -31.10 -3.45 18.16
CA LEU A 414 -30.88 -2.60 19.34
C LEU A 414 -31.67 -1.29 19.24
N LEU A 415 -31.76 -0.68 18.04
CA LEU A 415 -32.59 0.49 17.82
C LEU A 415 -34.09 0.19 17.96
N LEU A 416 -34.55 -0.97 17.49
CA LEU A 416 -35.94 -1.42 17.64
C LEU A 416 -36.28 -1.83 19.08
N ALA A 417 -35.31 -2.15 19.93
CA ALA A 417 -35.54 -2.47 21.33
C ALA A 417 -35.94 -1.23 22.17
N ILE A 418 -35.62 -0.02 21.70
CA ILE A 418 -35.91 1.25 22.38
C ILE A 418 -37.42 1.52 22.54
N PRO A 419 -38.25 1.44 21.48
CA PRO A 419 -39.71 1.60 21.64
C PRO A 419 -40.34 0.50 22.49
N VAL A 420 -39.80 -0.71 22.46
CA VAL A 420 -40.25 -1.81 23.32
C VAL A 420 -39.93 -1.52 24.80
N LEU A 421 -38.72 -1.02 25.08
CA LEU A 421 -38.32 -0.62 26.42
C LEU A 421 -39.17 0.54 26.95
N HIS A 422 -39.49 1.53 26.10
CA HIS A 422 -40.42 2.63 26.45
C HIS A 422 -41.81 2.11 26.80
N ALA A 423 -42.37 1.21 25.97
CA ALA A 423 -43.67 0.61 26.23
C ALA A 423 -43.71 -0.20 27.54
N VAL A 424 -42.66 -0.97 27.84
CA VAL A 424 -42.54 -1.75 29.09
C VAL A 424 -42.41 -0.85 30.32
N LEU A 425 -41.61 0.21 30.23
CA LEU A 425 -41.42 1.18 31.33
C LEU A 425 -42.72 1.94 31.65
N ASN A 426 -43.45 2.39 30.62
CA ASN A 426 -44.74 3.06 30.81
C ASN A 426 -45.84 2.11 31.30
N ALA A 427 -45.80 0.83 30.93
CA ALA A 427 -46.72 -0.18 31.46
C ALA A 427 -46.48 -0.47 32.95
N GLY A 428 -45.23 -0.41 33.42
CA GLY A 428 -44.87 -0.68 34.82
C GLY A 428 -45.04 0.51 35.77
N LEU A 429 -44.94 1.75 35.28
CA LEU A 429 -44.97 2.97 36.10
C LEU A 429 -46.34 3.64 36.18
N GLY A 430 -47.34 3.14 35.45
CA GLY A 430 -48.71 3.67 35.46
C GLY A 430 -48.85 5.00 34.73
N ALA A 431 -49.04 4.93 33.41
CA ALA A 431 -49.38 6.02 32.47
C ALA A 431 -48.38 7.19 32.33
N ASP A 432 -47.98 7.46 31.07
CA ASP A 432 -47.39 8.67 30.44
C ASP A 432 -46.43 9.60 31.23
N LEU A 433 -45.82 9.13 32.31
CA LEU A 433 -44.86 9.90 33.10
C LEU A 433 -43.50 10.07 32.40
N LEU A 434 -43.13 9.15 31.50
CA LEU A 434 -41.86 9.19 30.78
C LEU A 434 -42.10 9.45 29.30
N SER A 435 -41.65 10.62 28.84
CA SER A 435 -41.58 10.90 27.41
C SER A 435 -40.60 9.94 26.75
N SER A 436 -40.91 9.52 25.53
CA SER A 436 -39.99 8.70 24.73
C SER A 436 -38.61 9.36 24.58
N GLY A 437 -38.55 10.69 24.61
CA GLY A 437 -37.31 11.46 24.62
C GLY A 437 -36.42 11.19 25.83
N ASP A 438 -36.99 11.05 27.04
CA ASP A 438 -36.24 10.86 28.29
C ASP A 438 -35.56 9.49 28.34
N VAL A 439 -36.24 8.46 27.87
CA VAL A 439 -35.69 7.09 27.78
C VAL A 439 -34.52 7.04 26.79
N ILE A 440 -34.66 7.71 25.64
CA ILE A 440 -33.60 7.79 24.61
C ILE A 440 -32.41 8.60 25.15
N ALA A 441 -32.66 9.70 25.86
CA ALA A 441 -31.61 10.53 26.47
C ALA A 441 -30.85 9.77 27.57
N ALA A 442 -31.56 9.03 28.43
CA ALA A 442 -30.95 8.18 29.44
C ALA A 442 -30.06 7.10 28.81
N ALA A 443 -30.55 6.42 27.77
CA ALA A 443 -29.76 5.43 27.02
C ALA A 443 -28.50 6.04 26.39
N ALA A 444 -28.60 7.25 25.83
CA ALA A 444 -27.48 7.97 25.24
C ALA A 444 -26.41 8.34 26.28
N MET A 445 -26.85 8.81 27.45
CA MET A 445 -25.97 9.13 28.57
C MET A 445 -25.30 7.89 29.18
N LEU A 446 -26.02 6.76 29.25
CA LEU A 446 -25.42 5.48 29.69
C LEU A 446 -24.34 5.00 28.71
N ALA A 447 -24.60 5.04 27.40
CA ALA A 447 -23.60 4.68 26.40
C ALA A 447 -22.38 5.61 26.43
N TRP A 448 -22.60 6.92 26.57
CA TRP A 448 -21.54 7.93 26.69
C TRP A 448 -20.70 7.76 27.96
N THR A 449 -21.32 7.56 29.11
CA THR A 449 -20.60 7.32 30.38
C THR A 449 -19.84 6.00 30.36
N ALA A 450 -20.39 4.95 29.76
CA ALA A 450 -19.71 3.67 29.58
C ALA A 450 -18.46 3.78 28.69
N ASP A 451 -18.52 4.58 27.61
CA ASP A 451 -17.36 4.87 26.77
C ASP A 451 -16.26 5.62 27.55
N LEU A 452 -16.63 6.69 28.27
CA LEU A 452 -15.68 7.49 29.05
C LEU A 452 -15.00 6.71 30.18
N ARG A 453 -15.71 5.79 30.84
CA ARG A 453 -15.16 4.96 31.92
C ARG A 453 -14.14 3.94 31.41
N ARG A 454 -14.28 3.50 30.15
CA ARG A 454 -13.44 2.45 29.55
C ARG A 454 -12.30 3.00 28.69
N GLN A 455 -12.25 4.30 28.44
CA GLN A 455 -11.09 4.93 27.84
C GLN A 455 -9.87 4.72 28.76
N PRO A 456 -8.78 4.10 28.27
CA PRO A 456 -7.58 3.92 29.06
C PRO A 456 -7.08 5.31 29.48
N ARG A 457 -7.10 5.56 30.80
CA ARG A 457 -6.49 6.75 31.38
C ARG A 457 -4.98 6.66 31.13
N GLY A 458 -4.50 7.30 30.08
CA GLY A 458 -3.08 7.54 29.84
C GLY A 458 -2.40 6.52 28.92
N GLN A 459 -2.31 6.86 27.63
CA GLN A 459 -0.96 7.07 27.09
C GLN A 459 -0.77 8.57 27.05
N ALA A 460 -0.23 9.10 28.14
CA ALA A 460 0.36 10.42 28.11
C ALA A 460 1.48 10.38 27.05
N SER A 461 1.38 11.26 26.07
CA SER A 461 2.48 11.81 25.28
C SER A 461 3.85 11.18 25.53
N VAL A 462 4.22 10.17 24.74
CA VAL A 462 5.62 10.06 24.33
C VAL A 462 5.70 10.83 23.03
N ARG A 463 6.50 11.89 23.09
CA ARG A 463 6.77 12.88 22.05
C ARG A 463 7.20 12.25 20.73
#